data_AF-A0A9Q0T6M9-F1
#
_entry.id   AF-A0A9Q0T6M9-F1
#
_cell.length_a   1.000
_cell.length_b   1.000
_cell.length_c   1.000
_cell.angle_alpha   90.00
_cell.angle_beta   90.00
_cell.angle_gamma   90.00
#
_symmetry.space_group_name_H-M   'P 1'
#
loop_
_entity.id
_entity.type
_entity.pdbx_description
1 polymer ?
#
loop_
_entity_poly.entity_id
_entity_poly.type
_entity_poly.pdbx_seq_one_letter_code
_entity_poly.pdbx_strand_id
1 'polypeptide(L)'
;MSGGGGGRLKQLLAVAVTKGVEEARARIFGHVLNPAGLRSPHKILRKKLFGEKVAQWYPHDISKDDPLHIDRREEKRLSKLEILKRRGKGPPKKGQGRGAVKRNKGK
;
A
#
# COMPACT_ATOMS: atom_id res chain seq x y z
N MET A 1 -72.32 -1.44 -1.65
CA MET A 1 -71.86 -0.16 -2.22
C MET A 1 -70.38 0.03 -1.88
N SER A 2 -69.61 0.37 -2.90
CA SER A 2 -68.15 0.58 -2.92
C SER A 2 -67.66 1.55 -1.85
N GLY A 3 -66.67 1.13 -1.04
CA GLY A 3 -66.06 1.98 -0.03
C GLY A 3 -64.74 1.42 0.50
N GLY A 4 -63.69 1.40 -0.34
CA GLY A 4 -62.38 0.87 0.08
C GLY A 4 -61.15 1.36 -0.71
N GLY A 5 -61.28 2.31 -1.63
CA GLY A 5 -60.19 2.72 -2.52
C GLY A 5 -59.27 3.84 -2.00
N GLY A 6 -59.78 4.72 -1.13
CA GLY A 6 -59.09 5.97 -0.76
C GLY A 6 -57.84 5.81 0.12
N GLY A 7 -57.79 4.80 1.00
CA GLY A 7 -56.64 4.56 1.88
C GLY A 7 -55.41 4.05 1.13
N ARG A 8 -55.61 3.17 0.14
CA ARG A 8 -54.55 2.61 -0.71
C ARG A 8 -53.94 3.67 -1.62
N LEU A 9 -54.76 4.57 -2.16
CA LEU A 9 -54.28 5.69 -2.99
C LEU A 9 -53.38 6.65 -2.18
N LYS A 10 -53.79 6.99 -0.95
CA LYS A 10 -53.00 7.84 -0.04
C LYS A 10 -51.64 7.20 0.31
N GLN A 11 -51.61 5.89 0.53
CA GLN A 11 -50.36 5.16 0.79
C GLN A 11 -49.43 5.17 -0.43
N LEU A 12 -49.96 4.94 -1.63
CA LEU A 12 -49.16 4.99 -2.87
C LEU A 12 -48.58 6.39 -3.11
N LEU A 13 -49.36 7.45 -2.86
CA LEU A 13 -48.91 8.82 -3.00
C LEU A 13 -47.80 9.15 -1.97
N ALA A 14 -47.97 8.72 -0.72
CA ALA A 14 -46.95 8.91 0.31
C ALA A 14 -45.62 8.22 -0.06
N VAL A 15 -45.67 6.98 -0.55
CA VAL A 15 -44.49 6.23 -1.00
C VAL A 15 -43.81 6.91 -2.20
N ALA A 16 -44.59 7.49 -3.13
CA ALA A 16 -44.03 8.22 -4.25
C ALA A 16 -43.30 9.50 -3.81
N VAL A 17 -43.88 10.24 -2.86
CA VAL A 17 -43.26 11.46 -2.31
C VAL A 17 -41.96 11.12 -1.58
N THR A 18 -41.94 10.09 -0.73
CA THR A 18 -40.71 9.71 -0.01
C THR A 18 -39.60 9.26 -0.96
N LYS A 19 -39.95 8.49 -2.01
CA LYS A 19 -38.99 8.11 -3.06
C LYS A 19 -38.43 9.32 -3.79
N GLY A 20 -39.27 10.28 -4.18
CA GLY A 20 -38.83 11.51 -4.85
C GLY A 20 -37.87 12.34 -3.99
N VAL A 21 -38.13 12.44 -2.69
CA VAL A 21 -37.24 13.13 -1.74
C VAL A 21 -35.90 12.39 -1.59
N GLU A 22 -35.91 11.06 -1.49
CA GLU A 22 -34.69 10.24 -1.41
C GLU A 22 -33.85 10.34 -2.68
N GLU A 23 -34.48 10.36 -3.85
CA GLU A 23 -33.81 10.57 -5.13
C GLU A 23 -33.21 11.97 -5.24
N ALA A 24 -33.95 13.01 -4.86
CA ALA A 24 -33.45 14.38 -4.86
C ALA A 24 -32.24 14.53 -3.93
N ARG A 25 -32.32 13.97 -2.71
CA ARG A 25 -31.21 13.92 -1.76
C ARG A 25 -29.99 13.20 -2.35
N ALA A 26 -30.21 12.05 -2.99
CA ALA A 26 -29.14 11.26 -3.58
C ALA A 26 -28.41 12.03 -4.70
N ARG A 27 -29.17 12.76 -5.53
CA ARG A 27 -28.61 13.62 -6.59
C ARG A 27 -27.81 14.79 -6.02
N ILE A 28 -28.29 15.46 -4.99
CA ILE A 28 -27.62 16.62 -4.38
C ILE A 28 -26.29 16.22 -3.71
N PHE A 29 -26.29 15.11 -2.96
CA PHE A 29 -25.14 14.71 -2.13
C PHE A 29 -24.30 13.56 -2.73
N GLY A 30 -24.57 13.16 -3.97
CA GLY A 30 -23.85 12.07 -4.63
C GLY A 30 -24.01 10.72 -3.95
N HIS A 31 -25.17 10.44 -3.34
CA HIS A 31 -25.46 9.11 -2.82
C HIS A 31 -25.92 8.17 -3.94
N VAL A 32 -25.46 6.93 -3.90
CA VAL A 32 -25.88 5.88 -4.83
C VAL A 32 -27.01 5.08 -4.20
N LEU A 33 -28.19 5.08 -4.83
CA LEU A 33 -29.34 4.28 -4.42
C LEU A 33 -29.21 2.84 -4.96
N ASN A 34 -29.61 1.84 -4.16
CA ASN A 34 -29.60 0.43 -4.54
C ASN A 34 -30.98 -0.20 -4.31
N PRO A 35 -31.95 0.02 -5.21
CA PRO A 35 -33.33 -0.45 -5.03
C PRO A 35 -33.43 -1.99 -5.08
N ALA A 36 -32.52 -2.67 -5.79
CA ALA A 36 -32.50 -4.13 -5.91
C ALA A 36 -31.83 -4.82 -4.71
N GLY A 37 -31.13 -4.08 -3.84
CA GLY A 37 -30.42 -4.64 -2.68
C GLY A 37 -29.23 -5.56 -3.01
N LEU A 38 -28.89 -5.71 -4.29
CA LEU A 38 -27.80 -6.58 -4.74
C LEU A 38 -26.44 -6.02 -4.31
N ARG A 39 -25.43 -6.88 -4.20
CA ARG A 39 -24.08 -6.47 -3.82
C ARG A 39 -23.48 -5.53 -4.87
N SER A 40 -23.20 -4.28 -4.47
CA SER A 40 -22.57 -3.26 -5.30
C SER A 40 -21.08 -3.08 -4.96
N PRO A 41 -20.22 -2.71 -5.93
CA PRO A 41 -18.80 -2.42 -5.69
C PRO A 41 -18.54 -1.15 -4.87
N HIS A 42 -19.60 -0.40 -4.50
CA HIS A 42 -19.50 0.87 -3.78
C HIS A 42 -18.74 0.77 -2.43
N LYS A 43 -18.77 -0.40 -1.76
CA LYS A 43 -17.97 -0.65 -0.55
C LYS A 43 -16.46 -0.59 -0.82
N ILE A 44 -16.02 -1.03 -1.99
CA ILE A 44 -14.61 -1.05 -2.38
C ILE A 44 -14.19 0.37 -2.78
N LEU A 45 -14.99 1.04 -3.61
CA LEU A 45 -14.69 2.39 -4.13
C LEU A 45 -14.65 3.46 -3.03
N ARG A 46 -15.40 3.30 -1.94
CA ARG A 46 -15.36 4.21 -0.78
C ARG A 46 -14.11 4.09 0.07
N LYS A 47 -13.34 3.01 -0.07
CA LYS A 47 -12.08 2.87 0.66
C LYS A 47 -11.07 3.81 0.06
N LYS A 48 -10.49 4.68 0.88
CA LYS A 48 -9.37 5.52 0.46
C LYS A 48 -8.19 4.63 0.06
N LEU A 49 -7.59 4.91 -1.08
CA LEU A 49 -6.34 4.26 -1.48
C LEU A 49 -5.26 4.62 -0.45
N PHE A 50 -4.57 3.61 0.06
CA PHE A 50 -3.53 3.75 1.08
C PHE A 50 -2.19 3.16 0.63
N GLY A 51 -2.07 2.82 -0.67
CA GLY A 51 -0.89 2.18 -1.26
C GLY A 51 0.38 3.01 -1.09
N GLU A 52 0.33 4.32 -1.34
CA GLU A 52 1.48 5.22 -1.15
C GLU A 52 1.97 5.25 0.29
N LYS A 53 1.04 5.30 1.26
CA LYS A 53 1.38 5.26 2.69
C LYS A 53 2.05 3.96 3.10
N VAL A 54 1.64 2.84 2.48
CA VAL A 54 2.25 1.53 2.72
C VAL A 54 3.60 1.43 2.04
N ALA A 55 3.74 1.96 0.82
CA ALA A 55 5.00 1.97 0.09
C ALA A 55 6.06 2.82 0.81
N GLN A 56 5.65 3.95 1.40
CA GLN A 56 6.52 4.85 2.17
C GLN A 56 6.69 4.40 3.64
N TRP A 57 6.62 3.09 3.91
CA TRP A 57 6.80 2.56 5.26
C TRP A 57 8.19 2.89 5.84
N TYR A 58 9.23 2.82 5.01
CA TYR A 58 10.58 3.21 5.41
C TYR A 58 10.88 4.64 4.92
N PRO A 59 11.45 5.50 5.78
CA PRO A 59 11.92 6.83 5.36
C PRO A 59 12.96 6.76 4.25
N HIS A 60 13.02 7.81 3.44
CA HIS A 60 14.05 7.96 2.41
C HIS A 60 15.43 8.14 3.05
N ASP A 61 16.43 7.44 2.51
CA ASP A 61 17.82 7.55 2.96
C ASP A 61 18.52 8.69 2.21
N ILE A 62 18.62 9.84 2.86
CA ILE A 62 19.25 11.06 2.30
C ILE A 62 20.76 10.92 2.08
N SER A 63 21.41 9.95 2.72
CA SER A 63 22.87 9.80 2.66
C SER A 63 23.38 9.40 1.27
N LYS A 64 22.49 8.98 0.36
CA LYS A 64 22.83 8.59 -1.01
C LYS A 64 22.61 9.69 -2.05
N ASP A 65 21.87 10.74 -1.70
CA ASP A 65 21.45 11.77 -2.66
C ASP A 65 22.49 12.87 -2.85
N ASP A 66 23.22 13.22 -1.79
CA ASP A 66 24.19 14.31 -1.80
C ASP A 66 25.61 13.79 -2.04
N PRO A 67 26.25 14.12 -3.18
CA PRO A 67 27.64 13.74 -3.46
C PRO A 67 28.67 14.32 -2.48
N LEU A 68 28.32 15.40 -1.76
CA LEU A 68 29.18 16.02 -0.75
C LEU A 68 28.99 15.36 0.63
N HIS A 69 27.96 14.54 0.81
CA HIS A 69 27.72 13.83 2.06
C HIS A 69 28.69 12.65 2.19
N ILE A 70 29.65 12.80 3.10
CA ILE A 70 30.61 11.74 3.40
C ILE A 70 30.00 10.80 4.46
N ASP A 71 29.70 9.55 4.08
CA ASP A 71 29.30 8.52 5.05
C ASP A 71 30.51 8.05 5.87
N ARG A 72 30.62 8.60 7.08
CA ARG A 72 31.65 8.24 8.07
C ARG A 72 31.71 6.74 8.38
N ARG A 73 30.60 6.01 8.26
CA ARG A 73 30.60 4.55 8.50
C ARG A 73 31.32 3.84 7.37
N GLU A 74 31.08 4.24 6.14
CA GLU A 74 31.73 3.68 4.97
C GLU A 74 33.23 3.98 4.96
N GLU A 75 33.64 5.22 5.30
CA GLU A 75 35.07 5.56 5.42
C GLU A 75 35.79 4.70 6.46
N LYS A 76 35.19 4.53 7.65
CA LYS A 76 35.74 3.67 8.70
C LYS A 76 35.83 2.22 8.23
N ARG A 77 34.84 1.74 7.47
CA ARG A 77 34.84 0.38 6.90
C ARG A 77 36.00 0.21 5.92
N LEU A 78 36.22 1.18 5.02
CA LEU A 78 37.29 1.16 4.03
C LEU A 78 38.68 1.24 4.69
N SER A 79 38.87 2.17 5.63
CA SER A 79 40.12 2.31 6.39
C SER A 79 40.46 1.04 7.16
N LYS A 80 39.48 0.44 7.86
CA LYS A 80 39.68 -0.84 8.57
C LYS A 80 40.09 -1.97 7.62
N LEU A 81 39.44 -2.04 6.45
CA LEU A 81 39.71 -3.05 5.46
C LEU A 81 41.13 -2.90 4.89
N GLU A 82 41.58 -1.67 4.66
CA GLU A 82 42.94 -1.38 4.22
C GLU A 82 43.99 -1.82 5.26
N ILE A 83 43.78 -1.48 6.54
CA ILE A 83 44.66 -1.90 7.64
C ILE A 83 44.74 -3.43 7.71
N LEU A 84 43.62 -4.14 7.54
CA LEU A 84 43.58 -5.61 7.53
C LEU A 84 44.33 -6.20 6.33
N LYS A 85 44.17 -5.62 5.14
CA LYS A 85 44.91 -6.02 3.93
C LYS A 85 46.41 -5.84 4.10
N ARG A 86 46.85 -4.69 4.64
CA ARG A 86 48.27 -4.43 4.94
C ARG A 86 48.86 -5.47 5.90
N ARG A 87 48.06 -5.97 6.85
CA ARG A 87 48.46 -7.03 7.80
C ARG A 87 48.34 -8.46 7.25
N GLY A 88 47.90 -8.66 6.01
CA GLY A 88 47.61 -9.99 5.45
C GLY A 88 46.40 -10.69 6.08
N LYS A 89 45.63 -9.99 6.92
CA LYS A 89 44.42 -10.48 7.60
C LYS A 89 43.14 -10.03 6.88
N GLY A 90 43.26 -9.60 5.64
CA GLY A 90 42.13 -9.25 4.80
C GLY A 90 41.26 -10.47 4.47
N PRO A 91 39.98 -10.28 4.19
CA PRO A 91 39.14 -11.36 3.70
C PRO A 91 39.72 -11.92 2.39
N PRO A 92 39.78 -13.26 2.23
CA PRO A 92 40.28 -13.87 1.00
C PRO A 92 39.33 -13.58 -0.18
N LYS A 93 39.83 -13.73 -1.41
CA LYS A 93 39.00 -13.62 -2.62
C LYS A 93 37.85 -14.64 -2.55
N LYS A 94 36.65 -14.23 -2.96
CA LYS A 94 35.47 -15.11 -3.04
C LYS A 94 35.84 -16.39 -3.81
N GLY A 95 35.51 -17.55 -3.25
CA GLY A 95 35.85 -18.86 -3.81
C GLY A 95 37.28 -19.35 -3.54
N GLN A 96 38.14 -18.55 -2.89
CA GLN A 96 39.51 -18.92 -2.50
C GLN A 96 39.68 -19.02 -0.98
N GLY A 97 38.58 -19.23 -0.26
CA GLY A 97 38.62 -19.45 1.18
C GLY A 97 39.31 -20.77 1.52
N ARG A 98 39.69 -20.94 2.79
CA ARG A 98 40.40 -22.13 3.29
C ARG A 98 39.70 -23.46 2.94
N GLY A 99 38.36 -23.47 2.86
CA GLY A 99 37.57 -24.64 2.47
C GLY A 99 37.58 -24.96 0.97
N ALA A 100 37.80 -23.97 0.09
CA ALA A 100 37.80 -24.18 -1.36
C ALA A 100 39.09 -24.90 -1.82
N VAL A 101 40.22 -24.56 -1.19
CA VAL A 101 41.53 -25.19 -1.46
C VAL A 101 41.51 -26.69 -1.12
N LYS A 102 40.72 -27.12 -0.13
CA LYS A 102 40.62 -28.53 0.27
C LYS A 102 39.97 -29.43 -0.79
N ARG A 103 39.11 -28.89 -1.67
CA ARG A 103 38.39 -29.69 -2.68
C ARG A 103 39.27 -30.12 -3.87
N ASN A 104 40.39 -29.43 -4.11
CA ASN A 104 41.32 -29.73 -5.21
C ASN A 104 42.47 -30.67 -4.83
N LYS A 105 42.55 -31.16 -3.58
CA LYS A 105 43.69 -31.95 -3.10
C LYS A 105 43.52 -33.47 -3.25
N GLY A 106 42.55 -33.91 -4.06
CA GLY A 106 42.16 -35.32 -4.23
C GLY A 106 42.06 -35.80 -5.68
N LYS A 107 42.80 -35.18 -6.60
CA LYS A 107 43.14 -35.73 -7.92
C LYS A 107 44.65 -35.70 -8.08
#